data_AF-A0A2E4KTD6-F1
#
_entry.id   AF-A0A2E4KTD6-F1
#
_cell.length_a   1.000
_cell.length_b   1.000
_cell.length_c   1.000
_cell.angle_alpha   90.00
_cell.angle_beta   90.00
_cell.angle_gamma   90.00
#
_symmetry.space_group_name_H-M   'P 1'
#
loop_
_entity.id
_entity.type
_entity.pdbx_description
1 polymer ?
#
loop_
_entity_poly.entity_id
_entity_poly.type
_entity_poly.pdbx_seq_one_letter_code
_entity_poly.pdbx_strand_id
1 'polypeptide(L)' 'MKTERNASCPCGSGKKYKKCCMAKDGPLSSRTAMLLFAVLLLGGVIGIVISMTNAREGTEVNRIWSPEHGHWHDVR' A
#
# COMPACT_ATOMS: atom_id res chain seq x y z
N MET A 1 -15.89 -14.70 -42.02
CA MET A 1 -16.39 -15.33 -40.77
C MET A 1 -16.51 -14.27 -39.68
N LYS A 2 -17.65 -14.18 -39.00
CA LYS A 2 -17.79 -13.37 -37.78
C LYS A 2 -17.41 -14.25 -36.60
N THR A 3 -16.20 -14.07 -36.07
CA THR A 3 -15.70 -14.85 -34.94
C THR A 3 -16.25 -14.25 -33.64
N GLU A 4 -17.06 -15.02 -32.92
CA GLU A 4 -17.62 -14.66 -31.61
C GLU A 4 -16.51 -14.47 -30.55
N ARG A 5 -16.59 -13.42 -29.72
CA ARG A 5 -15.54 -13.10 -28.72
C ARG A 5 -15.24 -14.24 -27.74
N ASN A 6 -16.27 -15.01 -27.38
CA ASN A 6 -16.16 -16.10 -26.41
C ASN A 6 -15.90 -17.46 -27.09
N ALA A 7 -15.99 -17.57 -28.42
CA ALA A 7 -15.75 -18.81 -29.15
C ALA A 7 -14.26 -19.18 -29.14
N SER A 8 -13.97 -20.44 -29.47
CA SER A 8 -12.61 -20.93 -29.65
C SER A 8 -11.91 -20.16 -30.77
N CYS A 9 -10.65 -19.79 -30.54
CA CYS A 9 -9.89 -18.99 -31.48
C CYS A 9 -9.51 -19.81 -32.71
N PRO A 10 -9.77 -19.32 -33.94
CA PRO A 10 -9.48 -20.05 -35.17
C PRO A 10 -7.98 -20.22 -35.47
N CYS A 11 -7.09 -19.59 -34.71
CA CYS A 11 -5.63 -19.76 -34.85
C CYS A 11 -5.09 -21.08 -34.27
N GLY A 12 -5.95 -21.96 -33.76
CA GLY A 12 -5.54 -23.27 -33.22
C GLY A 12 -4.99 -23.24 -31.79
N SER A 13 -5.01 -22.10 -31.11
CA SER A 13 -4.47 -21.98 -29.75
C SER A 13 -5.30 -22.65 -28.64
N GLY A 14 -6.52 -23.10 -28.95
CA GLY A 14 -7.47 -23.64 -27.97
C GLY A 14 -8.03 -22.61 -26.96
N LYS A 15 -7.58 -21.35 -27.01
CA LYS A 15 -8.05 -20.26 -26.12
C LYS A 15 -9.30 -19.59 -26.69
N LYS A 16 -10.09 -18.92 -25.84
CA LYS A 16 -11.20 -18.05 -26.29
C LYS A 16 -10.65 -16.90 -27.14
N TYR A 17 -11.35 -16.52 -28.21
CA TYR A 17 -10.93 -15.48 -29.16
C TYR A 17 -10.51 -14.17 -28.47
N LYS A 18 -11.31 -13.70 -27.50
CA LYS A 18 -11.01 -12.51 -26.67
C LYS A 18 -9.74 -12.58 -25.81
N LYS A 19 -9.19 -13.77 -25.58
CA LYS A 19 -7.96 -14.00 -24.80
C LYS A 19 -6.78 -14.43 -25.68
N CYS A 20 -6.95 -14.40 -27.00
CA CYS A 20 -5.94 -14.81 -27.97
C CYS A 20 -5.72 -13.71 -29.00
N CYS A 21 -6.21 -13.86 -30.23
CA CYS A 21 -6.01 -12.87 -31.30
C CYS A 21 -6.76 -11.54 -31.08
N MET A 22 -7.69 -11.48 -30.14
CA MET A 22 -8.43 -10.28 -29.77
C MET A 22 -8.16 -9.85 -28.32
N ALA A 23 -7.04 -10.30 -27.73
CA ALA A 23 -6.58 -9.78 -26.46
C ALA A 23 -6.14 -8.32 -26.69
N LYS A 24 -7.04 -7.37 -26.44
CA LYS A 24 -6.66 -5.97 -26.24
C LYS A 24 -6.01 -5.87 -24.87
N ASP A 25 -4.95 -5.09 -24.77
CA ASP A 25 -4.37 -4.70 -23.47
C ASP A 25 -5.48 -3.99 -22.69
N GLY A 26 -6.13 -4.74 -21.79
CA GLY A 26 -7.17 -4.21 -20.93
C GLY A 26 -6.55 -3.25 -19.92
N PRO A 27 -7.33 -2.31 -19.35
CA PRO A 27 -6.88 -1.57 -18.19
C PRO A 27 -6.40 -2.57 -17.14
N LEU A 28 -5.35 -2.18 -16.41
CA LEU A 28 -4.62 -2.96 -15.42
C LEU A 28 -5.43 -4.13 -14.86
N SER A 29 -4.98 -5.37 -15.10
CA SER A 29 -5.65 -6.59 -14.62
C SER A 29 -6.14 -6.39 -13.18
N SER A 30 -7.38 -6.79 -12.89
CA SER A 30 -8.00 -6.62 -11.55
C SER A 30 -7.08 -7.12 -10.42
N ARG A 31 -6.27 -8.16 -10.68
CA ARG A 31 -5.24 -8.64 -9.75
C ARG A 31 -4.11 -7.62 -9.54
N THR A 32 -3.60 -7.04 -10.62
CA THR A 32 -2.59 -5.98 -10.55
C THR A 32 -3.13 -4.75 -9.83
N ALA A 33 -4.37 -4.33 -10.13
CA ALA A 33 -5.02 -3.23 -9.41
C ALA A 33 -5.16 -3.54 -7.91
N MET A 34 -5.63 -4.74 -7.56
CA MET A 34 -5.75 -5.19 -6.16
C MET A 34 -4.39 -5.18 -5.43
N LEU A 35 -3.32 -5.62 -6.09
CA LEU A 35 -1.97 -5.59 -5.51
C LEU A 35 -1.49 -4.16 -5.26
N LEU A 36 -1.71 -3.24 -6.21
CA LEU A 36 -1.34 -1.83 -6.03
C LEU A 36 -2.13 -1.18 -4.89
N PHE A 37 -3.44 -1.45 -4.79
CA PHE A 37 -4.25 -0.99 -3.66
C PHE A 37 -3.75 -1.57 -2.33
N ALA A 38 -3.44 -2.87 -2.28
CA ALA A 38 -2.91 -3.49 -1.07
C ALA A 38 -1.59 -2.85 -0.62
N VAL A 39 -0.67 -2.57 -1.56
CA VAL A 39 0.60 -1.89 -1.27
C VAL A 39 0.37 -0.47 -0.76
N LEU A 40 -0.55 0.29 -1.37
CA LEU A 40 -0.91 1.64 -0.90
C LEU A 40 -1.50 1.62 0.52
N LEU A 41 -2.40 0.69 0.81
CA LEU A 41 -2.98 0.56 2.16
C LEU A 41 -1.93 0.15 3.19
N LEU A 42 -1.07 -0.81 2.87
CA LEU A 42 0.04 -1.22 3.74
C LEU A 42 1.02 -0.07 3.99
N GLY A 43 1.42 0.65 2.93
CA GLY A 43 2.28 1.83 3.06
C GLY A 43 1.66 2.93 3.92
N GLY A 44 0.35 3.17 3.77
CA GLY A 44 -0.39 4.11 4.62
C GLY A 44 -0.40 3.69 6.10
N VAL A 45 -0.67 2.41 6.39
CA VAL A 45 -0.64 1.87 7.76
C VAL A 45 0.76 1.98 8.36
N ILE A 46 1.80 1.62 7.60
CA ILE A 46 3.20 1.75 8.04
C ILE A 46 3.54 3.21 8.35
N GLY A 47 3.13 4.15 7.50
CA GLY A 47 3.31 5.58 7.73
C GLY A 47 2.64 6.07 9.01
N ILE A 48 1.41 5.62 9.29
CA ILE A 48 0.68 5.94 10.53
C ILE A 48 1.43 5.40 11.75
N VAL A 49 1.87 4.14 11.71
CA VAL A 49 2.62 3.52 12.82
C VAL A 49 3.91 4.30 13.09
N ILE A 50 4.70 4.62 12.05
CA ILE A 50 5.92 5.42 12.17
C ILE A 50 5.63 6.81 12.76
N SER A 51 4.54 7.46 12.32
CA SER A 51 4.12 8.75 12.87
C SER A 51 3.77 8.63 14.37
N MET A 52 3.06 7.57 14.77
CA MET A 52 2.71 7.32 16.17
C MET A 52 3.92 6.95 17.04
N THR A 53 4.93 6.27 16.49
CA THR A 53 6.16 5.95 17.24
C THR A 53 7.08 7.16 17.38
N ASN A 54 7.24 7.97 16.32
CA ASN A 54 8.03 9.20 16.39
C ASN A 54 7.38 10.23 17.33
N ALA A 55 6.05 10.24 17.44
CA ALA A 55 5.34 11.09 18.41
C ALA A 55 5.64 10.71 19.87
N ARG A 56 6.11 9.48 20.15
CA ARG A 56 6.54 9.04 21.49
C ARG A 56 8.00 9.36 21.79
N GLU A 57 8.76 9.78 20.79
CA GLU A 57 10.10 10.33 20.97
C GLU A 57 10.07 11.82 21.37
N GLY A 58 8.92 12.29 21.89
CA GLY A 58 8.85 13.48 22.71
C GLY A 58 9.57 13.23 24.04
N THR A 59 10.90 13.30 23.99
CA THR A 59 11.82 13.56 25.09
C THR A 59 11.35 13.02 26.45
N GLU A 60 11.82 11.83 26.82
CA GLU A 60 11.89 11.43 28.22
C GLU A 60 12.92 12.34 28.91
N VAL A 61 12.53 13.60 29.16
CA VAL A 61 13.39 14.55 29.86
C VAL A 61 13.38 14.09 31.30
N ASN A 62 14.50 13.53 31.74
CA ASN A 62 14.69 13.13 33.12
C ASN A 62 14.73 14.42 33.95
N ARG A 63 13.58 14.83 34.51
CA ARG A 63 13.45 16.08 35.25
C ARG A 63 13.44 15.83 36.74
N ILE A 64 14.20 16.64 37.47
CA ILE A 64 14.27 16.62 38.94
C ILE A 64 13.63 17.90 39.50
N TRP A 65 12.96 17.77 40.64
CA TRP A 65 12.34 18.88 41.35
C TRP A 65 13.32 19.48 42.36
N SER A 66 13.55 20.79 42.27
CA SER A 66 14.41 21.55 43.18
C SER A 66 13.56 22.30 44.23
N PRO A 67 13.42 21.79 45.47
CA PRO A 67 12.64 22.45 46.52
C PRO A 67 13.14 23.87 46.87
N GLU A 68 14.42 24.17 46.60
CA GLU A 68 15.07 25.46 46.83
C GLU A 68 14.61 26.57 45.86
N HIS A 69 14.20 26.20 44.63
CA HIS A 69 13.85 27.17 43.60
C HIS A 69 12.44 26.96 43.01
N GLY A 70 11.68 25.97 43.49
CA GLY A 70 10.27 25.78 43.13
C GLY A 70 10.02 25.52 41.64
N HIS A 71 10.99 24.99 40.91
CA HIS A 71 10.84 24.65 39.49
C HIS A 71 11.54 23.32 39.14
N TRP A 72 11.14 22.76 38.00
CA TRP A 72 11.74 21.57 37.42
C TRP A 72 13.01 21.93 36.64
N HIS A 73 14.03 21.08 36.77
CA HIS A 73 15.26 21.18 35.99
C HIS A 73 15.41 19.93 35.12
N ASP A 74 15.98 20.11 33.94
CA ASP A 74 16.32 19.01 33.04
C ASP A 74 17.72 18.48 33.40
N VAL A 75 17.81 17.18 33.64
CA VAL A 75 19.10 16.51 33.88
C VAL A 75 19.71 16.19 32.52
N ARG A 76 20.80 16.88 32.16
CA ARG A 76 21.61 16.60 30.97
C ARG A 76 22.79 15.69 31.30
#